data_AF-A0A1H0V8I0-F1
#
_entry.id   AF-A0A1H0V8I0-F1
#
_cell.length_a   1.000
_cell.length_b   1.000
_cell.length_c   1.000
_cell.angle_alpha   90.00
_cell.angle_beta   90.00
_cell.angle_gamma   90.00
#
_symmetry.space_group_name_H-M   'P 1'
#
loop_
_entity.id
_entity.type
_entity.pdbx_description
1 polymer ?
#
loop_
_entity_poly.entity_id
_entity_poly.type
_entity_poly.pdbx_seq_one_letter_code
_entity_poly.pdbx_strand_id
1 'polypeptide(L)'
;SPHKLKFAVSGCTRECAEAQSKDVGVIATEKGWNLYIAGNGGMRPRHAELFATDLDDATLIRYIDRFLMFYIRTADKLQRTSVWRESLEGGLDYLKDVIIHDSLGLGAELESQMQLVVNRYECEWANALKDPEKLKRFRTFVNDKRPDPDIHFVQERGQRRPIMAAELNLIPVTEETV
;
A
#
# COMPACT_ATOMS: atom_id res chain seq x y z
N SER A 1 10.16 6.48 -1.40
CA SER A 1 10.54 5.38 -0.49
C SER A 1 11.69 4.60 -1.08
N PRO A 2 12.75 4.26 -0.31
CA PRO A 2 13.89 3.44 -0.76
C PRO A 2 13.47 2.10 -1.37
N HIS A 3 12.40 1.49 -0.86
CA HIS A 3 11.77 0.30 -1.43
C HIS A 3 10.25 0.27 -1.14
N LYS A 4 9.51 -0.71 -1.68
CA LYS A 4 8.09 -0.99 -1.38
C LYS A 4 7.83 -1.15 0.13
N LEU A 5 6.73 -0.56 0.59
CA LEU A 5 6.25 -0.57 1.98
C LEU A 5 4.92 -1.32 2.09
N LYS A 6 4.66 -1.94 3.25
CA LYS A 6 3.41 -2.59 3.60
C LYS A 6 2.97 -2.14 4.98
N PHE A 7 1.68 -1.89 5.09
CA PHE A 7 1.01 -1.50 6.32
C PHE A 7 -0.11 -2.49 6.60
N ALA A 8 -0.38 -2.72 7.87
CA ALA A 8 -1.59 -3.40 8.29
C ALA A 8 -2.05 -2.89 9.65
N VAL A 9 -3.37 -2.86 9.82
CA VAL A 9 -4.03 -2.43 11.04
C VAL A 9 -4.98 -3.56 11.46
N SER A 10 -4.76 -4.10 12.64
CA SER A 10 -5.64 -5.12 13.25
C SER A 10 -6.44 -4.49 14.37
N GLY A 11 -7.77 -4.64 14.32
CA GLY A 11 -8.68 -4.11 15.35
C GLY A 11 -8.67 -4.89 16.67
N CYS A 12 -7.91 -5.99 16.77
CA CYS A 12 -7.69 -6.71 18.01
C CYS A 12 -6.41 -7.57 17.94
N THR A 13 -6.00 -8.12 19.07
CA THR A 13 -4.79 -8.95 19.23
C THR A 13 -4.83 -10.29 18.50
N ARG A 14 -5.99 -10.69 17.95
CA ARG A 14 -6.08 -11.86 17.04
C ARG A 14 -5.40 -11.62 15.69
N GLU A 15 -5.03 -10.37 15.39
CA GLU A 15 -4.06 -10.04 14.35
C GLU A 15 -4.45 -10.50 12.92
N CYS A 16 -5.75 -10.51 12.59
CA CYS A 16 -6.22 -11.00 11.28
C CYS A 16 -5.68 -10.25 10.05
N ALA A 17 -5.06 -9.08 10.23
CA ALA A 17 -4.43 -8.34 9.14
C ALA A 17 -2.92 -8.62 9.00
N GLU A 18 -2.38 -9.56 9.78
CA GLU A 18 -0.96 -9.96 9.76
C GLU A 18 -0.02 -8.77 10.01
N ALA A 19 -0.42 -7.85 10.90
CA ALA A 19 0.30 -6.64 11.27
C ALA A 19 1.76 -6.88 11.67
N GLN A 20 2.06 -7.98 12.35
CA GLN A 20 3.41 -8.33 12.80
C GLN A 20 4.31 -8.85 11.67
N SER A 21 3.83 -8.89 10.42
CA SER A 21 4.64 -9.25 9.24
C SER A 21 4.93 -8.07 8.31
N LYS A 22 4.35 -6.90 8.59
CA LYS A 22 4.43 -5.72 7.70
C LYS A 22 5.54 -4.76 8.12
N ASP A 23 5.92 -3.87 7.20
CA ASP A 23 6.94 -2.85 7.46
C ASP A 23 6.49 -1.91 8.60
N VAL A 24 5.18 -1.62 8.67
CA VAL A 24 4.48 -0.98 9.80
C VAL A 24 3.22 -1.77 10.14
N GLY A 25 3.12 -2.23 11.38
CA GLY A 25 1.97 -2.97 11.90
C GLY A 25 1.35 -2.24 13.07
N VAL A 26 0.02 -2.15 13.09
CA VAL A 26 -0.73 -1.52 14.18
C VAL A 26 -1.74 -2.52 14.72
N ILE A 27 -1.80 -2.69 16.03
CA ILE A 27 -2.75 -3.58 16.70
C ILE A 27 -3.46 -2.81 17.81
N ALA A 28 -4.80 -2.81 17.77
CA ALA A 28 -5.62 -2.19 18.81
C ALA A 28 -5.55 -2.99 20.12
N THR A 29 -5.50 -2.27 21.23
CA THR A 29 -5.61 -2.77 22.59
C THR A 29 -6.69 -2.00 23.34
N GLU A 30 -7.02 -2.43 24.55
CA GLU A 30 -7.94 -1.69 25.43
C GLU A 30 -7.41 -0.31 25.85
N LYS A 31 -6.10 -0.09 25.73
CA LYS A 31 -5.41 1.13 26.16
C LYS A 31 -4.97 2.04 25.01
N GLY A 32 -5.29 1.68 23.76
CA GLY A 32 -4.87 2.42 22.56
C GLY A 32 -4.24 1.48 21.53
N TRP A 33 -3.05 1.83 21.05
CA TRP A 33 -2.39 1.11 19.96
C TRP A 33 -1.01 0.58 20.32
N ASN A 34 -0.75 -0.65 19.89
CA ASN A 34 0.60 -1.19 19.79
C ASN A 34 1.12 -1.00 18.37
N LEU A 35 2.27 -0.34 18.27
CA LEU A 35 2.98 -0.09 17.01
C LEU A 35 4.14 -1.10 16.88
N TYR A 36 4.17 -1.79 15.75
CA TYR A 36 5.22 -2.73 15.35
C TYR A 36 5.90 -2.22 14.07
N ILE A 37 7.21 -2.39 13.96
CA ILE A 37 7.97 -1.92 12.80
C ILE A 37 8.97 -2.96 12.26
N ALA A 38 9.40 -2.75 11.02
CA ALA A 38 10.48 -3.51 10.37
C ALA A 38 10.20 -5.01 10.16
N GLY A 39 8.92 -5.38 9.97
CA GLY A 39 8.54 -6.73 9.52
C GLY A 39 8.74 -6.95 8.02
N ASN A 40 8.77 -8.21 7.61
CA ASN A 40 8.92 -8.59 6.21
C ASN A 40 8.26 -9.94 5.90
N GLY A 41 7.31 -9.96 4.97
CA GLY A 41 6.75 -11.20 4.40
C GLY A 41 7.45 -11.68 3.11
N GLY A 42 8.72 -11.32 2.89
CA GLY A 42 9.47 -11.66 1.66
C GLY A 42 10.23 -12.99 1.75
N MET A 43 11.20 -13.19 0.84
CA MET A 43 12.05 -14.39 0.79
C MET A 43 12.75 -14.73 2.11
N ARG A 44 13.13 -13.71 2.89
CA ARG A 44 13.62 -13.84 4.25
C ARG A 44 12.56 -13.25 5.20
N PRO A 45 11.59 -14.06 5.65
CA PRO A 45 10.52 -13.56 6.49
C PRO A 45 11.08 -13.07 7.83
N ARG A 46 10.51 -12.00 8.36
CA ARG A 46 10.91 -11.40 9.63
C ARG A 46 9.67 -10.84 10.32
N HIS A 47 9.51 -11.15 11.60
CA HIS A 47 8.50 -10.49 12.42
C HIS A 47 8.89 -9.05 12.70
N ALA A 48 7.91 -8.16 12.63
CA ALA A 48 8.03 -6.80 13.09
C ALA A 48 8.28 -6.78 14.61
N GLU A 49 9.07 -5.83 15.08
CA GLU A 49 9.39 -5.69 16.49
C GLU A 49 8.45 -4.68 17.14
N LEU A 50 8.03 -4.96 18.38
CA LEU A 50 7.19 -4.05 19.17
C LEU A 50 7.96 -2.76 19.46
N PHE A 51 7.47 -1.67 18.89
CA PHE A 51 8.11 -0.36 18.95
C PHE A 51 7.61 0.46 20.12
N ALA A 52 6.29 0.57 20.26
CA ALA A 52 5.63 1.28 21.35
C ALA A 52 4.24 0.71 21.61
N THR A 53 3.73 0.91 22.81
CA THR A 53 2.44 0.39 23.30
C THR A 53 1.60 1.53 23.85
N ASP A 54 0.30 1.26 24.03
CA ASP A 54 -0.65 2.17 24.69
C ASP A 54 -0.65 3.58 24.06
N LEU A 55 -0.44 3.67 22.75
CA LEU A 55 -0.40 4.93 22.02
C LEU A 55 -1.80 5.47 21.76
N ASP A 56 -1.96 6.79 21.86
CA ASP A 56 -3.09 7.51 21.26
C ASP A 56 -2.92 7.69 19.75
N ASP A 57 -4.01 8.03 19.05
CA ASP A 57 -4.04 8.19 17.58
C ASP A 57 -3.01 9.21 17.07
N ALA A 58 -2.88 10.36 17.75
CA ALA A 58 -1.99 11.43 17.31
C ALA A 58 -0.52 11.02 17.48
N THR A 59 -0.18 10.42 18.62
CA THR A 59 1.18 9.91 18.87
C THR A 59 1.54 8.76 17.93
N LEU A 60 0.60 7.85 17.65
CA LEU A 60 0.77 6.77 16.67
C LEU A 60 1.14 7.32 15.28
N ILE A 61 0.37 8.28 14.78
CA ILE A 61 0.61 8.89 13.47
C ILE A 61 1.98 9.59 13.45
N ARG A 62 2.30 10.41 14.47
CA ARG A 62 3.62 11.07 14.56
C ARG A 62 4.78 10.08 14.50
N TYR A 63 4.72 8.97 15.24
CA TYR A 63 5.79 7.97 15.24
C TYR A 63 5.93 7.26 13.90
N ILE A 64 4.81 6.97 13.23
CA ILE A 64 4.83 6.41 11.87
C ILE A 64 5.48 7.41 10.89
N ASP A 65 5.09 8.68 10.94
CA ASP A 65 5.62 9.73 10.06
C ASP A 65 7.13 9.88 10.21
N ARG A 66 7.59 10.02 11.45
CA ARG A 66 9.01 10.11 11.79
C ARG A 66 9.76 8.86 11.32
N PHE A 67 9.25 7.66 11.60
CA PHE A 67 9.86 6.40 11.18
C PHE A 67 10.04 6.33 9.66
N LEU A 68 9.00 6.69 8.91
CA LEU A 68 9.02 6.64 7.45
C LEU A 68 10.00 7.67 6.86
N MET A 69 9.97 8.90 7.35
CA MET A 69 10.88 9.95 6.87
C MET A 69 12.33 9.62 7.24
N PHE A 70 12.58 9.10 8.44
CA PHE A 70 13.92 8.68 8.85
C PHE A 70 14.44 7.51 8.01
N TYR A 71 13.61 6.49 7.77
CA TYR A 71 13.93 5.40 6.84
C TYR A 71 14.21 5.92 5.42
N ILE A 72 13.39 6.84 4.92
CA ILE A 72 13.58 7.44 3.59
C ILE A 72 14.90 8.20 3.47
N ARG A 73 15.34 8.87 4.54
CA ARG A 73 16.60 9.63 4.55
C ARG A 73 17.85 8.77 4.70
N THR A 74 17.76 7.66 5.42
CA THR A 74 18.95 6.94 5.90
C THR A 74 19.15 5.56 5.26
N ALA A 75 18.13 4.97 4.66
CA ALA A 75 18.25 3.66 4.03
C ALA A 75 18.82 3.75 2.61
N ASP A 76 19.54 2.71 2.22
CA ASP A 76 20.08 2.54 0.88
C ASP A 76 18.96 2.28 -0.15
N LYS A 77 19.29 2.55 -1.42
CA LYS A 77 18.38 2.24 -2.54
C LYS A 77 18.04 0.76 -2.55
N LEU A 78 16.76 0.45 -2.74
CA LEU A 78 16.21 -0.91 -2.74
C LEU A 78 16.35 -1.68 -1.42
N GLN A 79 16.68 -1.01 -0.32
CA GLN A 79 16.78 -1.63 1.00
C GLN A 79 15.41 -1.68 1.68
N ARG A 80 14.98 -2.85 2.16
CA ARG A 80 13.74 -3.01 2.96
C ARG A 80 13.94 -2.50 4.39
N THR A 81 12.88 -2.06 5.05
CA THR A 81 12.92 -1.60 6.46
C THR A 81 13.52 -2.63 7.41
N SER A 82 13.26 -3.92 7.19
CA SER A 82 13.85 -5.01 7.97
C SER A 82 15.38 -5.06 7.87
N VAL A 83 15.91 -4.97 6.66
CA VAL A 83 17.37 -5.02 6.38
C VAL A 83 18.03 -3.70 6.80
N TRP A 84 17.35 -2.58 6.57
CA TRP A 84 17.79 -1.27 7.04
C TRP A 84 17.91 -1.25 8.55
N ARG A 85 16.89 -1.71 9.28
CA ARG A 85 16.95 -1.79 10.75
C ARG A 85 18.13 -2.65 11.19
N GLU A 86 18.39 -3.78 10.55
CA GLU A 86 19.52 -4.66 10.88
C GLU A 86 20.88 -4.00 10.67
N SER A 87 20.98 -3.05 9.74
CA SER A 87 22.21 -2.29 9.50
C SER A 87 22.46 -1.14 10.48
N LEU A 88 21.47 -0.76 11.30
CA LEU A 88 21.62 0.32 12.28
C LEU A 88 22.39 -0.16 13.51
N GLU A 89 23.46 0.54 13.85
CA GLU A 89 24.14 0.37 15.13
C GLU A 89 23.18 0.72 16.29
N GLY A 90 23.07 -0.16 17.28
CA GLY A 90 22.06 -0.05 18.36
C GLY A 90 20.66 -0.51 17.97
N GLY A 91 20.42 -0.87 16.69
CA GLY A 91 19.21 -1.57 16.24
C GLY A 91 17.90 -0.86 16.60
N LEU A 92 17.02 -1.56 17.33
CA LEU A 92 15.67 -1.04 17.65
C LEU A 92 15.73 0.04 18.74
N ASP A 93 16.65 -0.07 19.69
CA ASP A 93 16.77 0.88 20.79
C ASP A 93 17.24 2.24 20.27
N TYR A 94 18.19 2.24 19.33
CA TYR A 94 18.57 3.45 18.61
C TYR A 94 17.38 4.08 17.87
N LEU A 95 16.56 3.27 17.17
CA LEU A 95 15.35 3.79 16.53
C LEU A 95 14.35 4.40 17.51
N LYS A 96 14.16 3.78 18.69
CA LYS A 96 13.29 4.36 19.73
C LYS A 96 13.85 5.69 20.19
N ASP A 97 15.14 5.78 20.45
CA ASP A 97 15.79 7.01 20.89
C ASP A 97 15.63 8.15 19.87
N VAL A 98 15.87 7.89 18.59
CA VAL A 98 15.73 8.90 17.53
C VAL A 98 14.27 9.32 17.32
N ILE A 99 13.33 8.37 17.30
CA ILE A 99 11.95 8.63 16.87
C ILE A 99 11.05 9.07 18.03
N ILE A 100 11.16 8.40 19.18
CA ILE A 100 10.34 8.62 20.37
C ILE A 100 10.95 9.72 21.24
N HIS A 101 12.25 9.63 21.52
CA HIS A 101 12.96 10.57 22.40
C HIS A 101 13.55 11.77 21.66
N ASP A 102 13.49 11.77 20.32
CA ASP A 102 14.01 12.85 19.47
C ASP A 102 15.47 13.21 19.78
N SER A 103 16.30 12.20 20.04
CA SER A 103 17.68 12.42 20.49
C SER A 103 18.56 13.18 19.50
N LEU A 104 18.18 13.19 18.21
CA LEU A 104 18.86 13.95 17.16
C LEU A 104 18.22 15.33 16.88
N GLY A 105 17.09 15.67 17.52
CA GLY A 105 16.35 16.91 17.29
C GLY A 105 15.76 17.03 15.88
N LEU A 106 15.44 15.90 15.24
CA LEU A 106 14.94 15.83 13.86
C LEU A 106 13.41 15.70 13.79
N GLY A 107 12.73 15.43 14.90
CA GLY A 107 11.31 15.07 14.94
C GLY A 107 10.42 16.06 14.19
N ALA A 108 10.55 17.36 14.47
CA ALA A 108 9.77 18.40 13.81
C ALA A 108 10.04 18.51 12.30
N GLU A 109 11.29 18.32 11.89
CA GLU A 109 11.69 18.36 10.48
C GLU A 109 11.11 17.16 9.71
N LEU A 110 11.17 15.96 10.31
CA LEU A 110 10.60 14.75 9.76
C LEU A 110 9.07 14.88 9.61
N GLU A 111 8.38 15.34 10.65
CA GLU A 111 6.92 15.58 10.59
C GLU A 111 6.55 16.59 9.50
N SER A 112 7.28 17.70 9.39
CA SER A 112 7.04 18.70 8.34
C SER A 112 7.23 18.13 6.92
N GLN A 113 8.21 17.24 6.72
CA GLN A 113 8.42 16.59 5.43
C GLN A 113 7.29 15.63 5.08
N MET A 114 6.78 14.86 6.06
CA MET A 114 5.62 14.02 5.81
C MET A 114 4.39 14.86 5.49
N GLN A 115 4.15 15.94 6.24
CA GLN A 115 3.03 16.83 5.99
C GLN A 115 3.08 17.44 4.58
N LEU A 116 4.27 17.74 4.06
CA LEU A 116 4.44 18.18 2.67
C LEU A 116 3.98 17.11 1.66
N VAL A 117 4.29 15.84 1.92
CA VAL A 117 3.83 14.71 1.08
C VAL A 117 2.31 14.57 1.16
N VAL A 118 1.73 14.64 2.35
CA VAL A 118 0.27 14.58 2.56
C VAL A 118 -0.43 15.73 1.84
N ASN A 119 0.07 16.96 2.01
CA ASN A 119 -0.52 18.15 1.39
C ASN A 119 -0.47 18.14 -0.14
N ARG A 120 0.49 17.41 -0.73
CA ARG A 120 0.67 17.27 -2.18
C ARG A 120 0.06 15.99 -2.73
N TYR A 121 -0.55 15.16 -1.89
CA TYR A 121 -1.20 13.95 -2.35
C TYR A 121 -2.33 14.30 -3.32
N GLU A 122 -2.33 13.64 -4.47
CA GLU A 122 -3.37 13.79 -5.48
C GLU A 122 -3.75 12.41 -6.01
N CYS A 123 -5.06 12.14 -6.11
CA CYS A 123 -5.53 10.88 -6.64
C CYS A 123 -5.45 10.89 -8.16
N GLU A 124 -4.43 10.21 -8.72
CA GLU A 124 -4.19 10.17 -10.17
C GLU A 124 -5.40 9.65 -10.96
N TRP A 125 -6.15 8.68 -10.41
CA TRP A 125 -7.36 8.16 -11.05
C TRP A 125 -8.51 9.17 -11.04
N ALA A 126 -8.74 9.84 -9.91
CA ALA A 126 -9.74 10.91 -9.86
C ALA A 126 -9.40 12.03 -10.84
N ASN A 127 -8.11 12.32 -11.03
CA ASN A 127 -7.65 13.27 -12.03
C ASN A 127 -7.82 12.78 -13.46
N ALA A 128 -7.51 11.52 -13.73
CA ALA A 128 -7.73 10.92 -15.05
C ALA A 128 -9.22 10.95 -15.43
N LEU A 129 -10.12 10.71 -14.48
CA LEU A 129 -11.58 10.79 -14.70
C LEU A 129 -12.07 12.22 -14.97
N LYS A 130 -11.41 13.23 -14.43
CA LYS A 130 -11.76 14.65 -14.64
C LYS A 130 -11.23 15.23 -15.95
N ASP A 131 -10.28 14.56 -16.60
CA ASP A 131 -9.59 15.04 -17.80
C ASP A 131 -10.08 14.31 -19.06
N PRO A 132 -10.88 14.97 -19.92
CA PRO A 132 -11.40 14.37 -21.13
C PRO A 132 -10.33 13.86 -22.10
N GLU A 133 -9.13 14.47 -22.10
CA GLU A 133 -8.02 14.02 -22.95
C GLU A 133 -7.39 12.74 -22.42
N LYS A 134 -7.21 12.61 -21.09
CA LYS A 134 -6.75 11.35 -20.48
C LYS A 134 -7.76 10.23 -20.68
N LEU A 135 -9.06 10.51 -20.61
CA LEU A 135 -10.12 9.53 -20.85
C LEU A 135 -10.07 8.91 -22.25
N LYS A 136 -9.57 9.63 -23.26
CA LYS A 136 -9.40 9.07 -24.61
C LYS A 136 -8.42 7.88 -24.64
N ARG A 137 -7.48 7.79 -23.69
CA ARG A 137 -6.52 6.67 -23.58
C ARG A 137 -7.17 5.37 -23.12
N PHE A 138 -8.37 5.43 -22.53
CA PHE A 138 -9.09 4.27 -21.98
C PHE A 138 -10.22 3.77 -22.90
N ARG A 139 -10.04 3.89 -24.22
CA ARG A 139 -10.97 3.37 -25.22
C ARG A 139 -10.39 2.14 -25.89
N THR A 140 -11.26 1.21 -26.29
CA THR A 140 -10.86 0.01 -27.04
C THR A 140 -10.15 0.36 -28.34
N PHE A 141 -10.70 1.32 -29.10
CA PHE A 141 -10.15 1.74 -30.39
C PHE A 141 -9.90 3.25 -30.42
N VAL A 142 -8.81 3.65 -31.07
CA VAL A 142 -8.44 5.07 -31.25
C VAL A 142 -9.29 5.72 -32.35
N ASN A 143 -9.61 4.95 -33.40
CA ASN A 143 -10.26 5.38 -34.63
C ASN A 143 -11.74 4.98 -34.72
N ASP A 144 -12.21 4.09 -33.85
CA ASP A 144 -13.59 3.58 -33.86
C ASP A 144 -14.25 3.83 -32.50
N LYS A 145 -15.54 4.17 -32.52
CA LYS A 145 -16.35 4.38 -31.30
C LYS A 145 -17.13 3.13 -30.90
N ARG A 146 -17.11 2.07 -31.72
CA ARG A 146 -17.77 0.81 -31.39
C ARG A 146 -17.14 0.18 -30.14
N PRO A 147 -17.94 -0.51 -29.32
CA PRO A 147 -17.42 -1.40 -28.27
C PRO A 147 -16.53 -2.48 -28.88
N ASP A 148 -15.69 -3.09 -28.04
CA ASP A 148 -14.95 -4.28 -28.41
C ASP A 148 -15.93 -5.37 -28.89
N PRO A 149 -15.86 -5.81 -30.17
CA PRO A 149 -16.78 -6.81 -30.69
C PRO A 149 -16.60 -8.18 -30.03
N ASP A 150 -15.43 -8.47 -29.43
CA ASP A 150 -15.14 -9.77 -28.82
C ASP A 150 -15.61 -9.84 -27.34
N ILE A 151 -15.95 -8.69 -26.74
CA ILE A 151 -16.36 -8.62 -25.33
C ILE A 151 -17.88 -8.49 -25.22
N HIS A 152 -18.56 -9.62 -25.07
CA HIS A 152 -19.99 -9.66 -24.74
C HIS A 152 -20.21 -9.87 -23.24
N PHE A 153 -21.22 -9.19 -22.70
CA PHE A 153 -21.58 -9.31 -21.29
C PHE A 153 -23.02 -9.80 -21.14
N VAL A 154 -23.25 -10.60 -20.10
CA VAL A 154 -24.58 -11.05 -19.67
C VAL A 154 -24.80 -10.64 -18.22
N GLN A 155 -26.07 -10.53 -17.81
CA GLN A 155 -26.42 -10.37 -16.40
C GLN A 155 -26.72 -11.74 -15.78
N GLU A 156 -26.00 -12.07 -14.72
CA GLU A 156 -26.27 -13.24 -13.90
C GLU A 156 -26.46 -12.80 -12.45
N ARG A 157 -27.61 -13.13 -11.87
CA ARG A 157 -27.95 -12.76 -10.48
C ARG A 157 -27.82 -11.25 -10.22
N GLY A 158 -28.14 -10.42 -11.22
CA GLY A 158 -28.06 -8.96 -11.16
C GLY A 158 -26.65 -8.38 -11.35
N GLN A 159 -25.62 -9.21 -11.56
CA GLN A 159 -24.25 -8.75 -11.79
C GLN A 159 -23.85 -8.93 -13.26
N ARG A 160 -23.13 -7.94 -13.80
CA ARG A 160 -22.57 -8.00 -15.16
C ARG A 160 -21.35 -8.92 -15.15
N ARG A 161 -21.36 -9.96 -15.98
CA ARG A 161 -20.18 -10.83 -16.22
C ARG A 161 -19.89 -10.98 -17.72
N PRO A 162 -18.65 -11.31 -18.12
CA PRO A 162 -18.38 -11.75 -19.48
C PRO A 162 -19.21 -12.99 -19.83
N ILE A 163 -19.63 -13.09 -21.09
CA ILE A 163 -20.27 -14.29 -21.61
C ILE A 163 -19.28 -15.46 -21.58
N MET A 164 -19.75 -16.68 -21.32
CA MET A 164 -18.90 -17.88 -21.47
C MET A 164 -18.86 -18.28 -22.95
N ALA A 165 -17.79 -18.98 -23.37
CA ALA A 165 -17.64 -19.43 -24.74
C ALA A 165 -18.83 -20.29 -25.24
N ALA A 166 -19.44 -21.09 -24.35
CA ALA A 166 -20.61 -21.92 -24.67
C ALA A 166 -21.91 -21.12 -24.87
N GLU A 167 -21.94 -19.87 -24.45
CA GLU A 167 -23.10 -18.97 -24.55
C GLU A 167 -22.96 -17.99 -25.73
N LEU A 168 -21.79 -17.95 -26.38
CA LEU A 168 -21.56 -17.20 -27.61
C LEU A 168 -22.29 -17.87 -28.78
N ASN A 169 -23.43 -17.30 -29.17
CA ASN A 169 -24.09 -17.64 -30.43
C ASN A 169 -23.36 -16.96 -31.61
N LEU A 170 -22.16 -17.45 -31.95
CA LEU A 170 -21.50 -17.08 -33.20
C LEU A 170 -22.20 -17.80 -34.36
N ILE A 171 -22.36 -17.11 -35.50
CA ILE A 171 -22.91 -17.72 -36.72
C ILE A 171 -22.06 -18.96 -37.04
N PRO A 172 -22.66 -20.16 -37.22
CA PRO A 172 -21.89 -21.33 -37.59
C PRO A 172 -21.21 -21.05 -38.92
N VAL A 173 -19.88 -21.14 -38.94
CA VAL A 173 -19.10 -21.09 -40.18
C VAL A 173 -19.52 -22.31 -40.98
N THR A 174 -20.25 -22.10 -42.08
CA THR A 174 -20.54 -23.19 -43.02
C THR A 174 -19.21 -23.71 -43.54
N GLU A 175 -18.88 -24.97 -43.25
CA GLU A 175 -17.78 -25.66 -43.92
C GLU A 175 -18.06 -25.65 -45.43
N GLU A 176 -17.20 -24.97 -46.20
CA GLU A 176 -17.17 -25.18 -47.64
C GLU A 176 -16.72 -26.62 -47.88
N THR A 177 -17.68 -27.49 -48.20
CA THR A 177 -17.40 -28.83 -48.71
C THR A 177 -16.72 -28.70 -50.07
N VAL A 178 -15.43 -29.07 -50.12
CA VAL A 178 -14.64 -29.24 -51.34
C VAL A 178 -15.10 -30.47 -52.11
#